data_AF-A0A8D7ARZ3-F1
#
_entry.id   AF-A0A8D7ARZ3-F1
#
_cell.length_a   1.000
_cell.length_b   1.000
_cell.length_c   1.000
_cell.angle_alpha   90.00
_cell.angle_beta   90.00
_cell.angle_gamma   90.00
#
_symmetry.space_group_name_H-M   'P 1'
#
loop_
_entity.id
_entity.type
_entity.pdbx_description
1 polymer ?
#
loop_
_entity_poly.entity_id
_entity_poly.type
_entity_poly.pdbx_seq_one_letter_code
_entity_poly.pdbx_strand_id
1 'polypeptide(L)'
;MSCQYPDSNESDPAWGCWTSADELNRPSIKILFPTIERVKNGRRGIWDSRHLLSLSERTWQRLTTTGIFHDAIPCPCERLGYPMHVKVAQRRFQSGNGMFSFGWIYIGSHNFSPAAWGNTLLSSSESKAPKLHICMSLVSS
;
A
#
# COMPACT_ATOMS: atom_id res chain seq x y z
N MET A 1 29.19 9.99 -1.14
CA MET A 1 29.33 8.52 -1.01
C MET A 1 28.24 7.88 -1.84
N SER A 2 28.56 7.19 -2.95
CA SER A 2 27.58 6.38 -3.66
C SER A 2 27.53 5.00 -2.99
N CYS A 3 26.35 4.62 -2.47
CA CYS A 3 26.10 3.25 -2.07
C CYS A 3 25.97 2.42 -3.35
N GLN A 4 27.00 1.65 -3.68
CA GLN A 4 26.88 0.59 -4.68
C GLN A 4 26.01 -0.51 -4.05
N TYR A 5 24.80 -0.69 -4.59
CA TYR A 5 24.00 -1.87 -4.29
C TYR A 5 24.63 -3.04 -5.06
N PRO A 6 24.99 -4.15 -4.40
CA PRO A 6 25.41 -5.35 -5.13
C PRO A 6 24.27 -5.81 -6.02
N ASP A 7 24.58 -6.24 -7.25
CA ASP A 7 23.61 -6.78 -8.20
C ASP A 7 22.74 -7.81 -7.48
N SER A 8 21.46 -7.45 -7.29
CA SER A 8 20.53 -8.29 -6.60
C SER A 8 20.18 -9.44 -7.53
N ASN A 9 20.73 -10.63 -7.27
CA ASN A 9 20.23 -11.85 -7.87
C ASN A 9 18.72 -11.92 -7.60
N GLU A 10 17.95 -11.90 -8.69
CA GLU A 10 16.49 -11.85 -8.71
C GLU A 10 15.95 -13.09 -7.99
N SER A 11 15.69 -12.93 -6.69
CA SER A 11 15.27 -14.02 -5.82
C SER A 11 13.75 -14.03 -5.74
N ASP A 12 13.11 -14.38 -6.85
CA ASP A 12 11.74 -14.90 -6.83
C ASP A 12 11.59 -16.04 -7.87
N PRO A 13 12.28 -17.18 -7.68
CA PRO A 13 12.18 -18.33 -8.59
C PRO A 13 10.80 -19.02 -8.56
N ALA A 14 9.89 -18.59 -7.69
CA ALA A 14 8.56 -19.17 -7.48
C ALA A 14 7.43 -18.28 -8.03
N TRP A 15 7.70 -17.51 -9.08
CA TRP A 15 6.67 -16.75 -9.78
C TRP A 15 5.51 -17.67 -10.17
N GLY A 16 4.33 -17.45 -9.58
CA GLY A 16 3.13 -18.26 -9.81
C GLY A 16 2.92 -19.47 -8.88
N CYS A 17 3.84 -19.75 -7.95
CA CYS A 17 3.72 -20.85 -6.98
C CYS A 17 3.32 -20.40 -5.57
N TRP A 18 2.98 -19.12 -5.38
CA TRP A 18 2.49 -18.58 -4.11
C TRP A 18 1.16 -19.23 -3.75
N THR A 19 1.12 -19.99 -2.66
CA THR A 19 -0.08 -20.74 -2.27
C THR A 19 -0.96 -19.94 -1.30
N SER A 20 -2.23 -20.34 -1.15
CA SER A 20 -3.11 -19.75 -0.13
C SER A 20 -2.58 -19.92 1.30
N ALA A 21 -1.78 -20.98 1.56
CA ALA A 21 -1.15 -21.21 2.86
C ALA A 21 0.01 -20.23 3.10
N ASP A 22 0.78 -19.89 2.05
CA ASP A 22 1.80 -18.85 2.11
C ASP A 22 1.18 -17.48 2.34
N GLU A 23 0.07 -17.17 1.67
CA GLU A 23 -0.68 -15.92 1.84
C GLU A 23 -1.22 -15.75 3.26
N LEU A 24 -1.69 -16.84 3.88
CA LEU A 24 -2.20 -16.83 5.25
C LEU A 24 -1.08 -16.58 6.28
N ASN A 25 0.11 -17.17 6.07
CA ASN A 25 1.25 -17.02 6.97
C ASN A 25 2.02 -15.71 6.73
N ARG A 26 2.06 -15.23 5.49
CA ARG A 26 2.78 -14.03 5.04
C ARG A 26 1.92 -13.34 3.98
N PRO A 27 1.06 -12.37 4.35
CA PRO A 27 0.26 -11.69 3.34
C PRO A 27 1.17 -11.04 2.31
N SER A 28 0.86 -11.28 1.02
CA SER A 28 1.61 -10.77 -0.13
C SER A 28 1.54 -9.24 -0.22
N ILE A 29 0.54 -8.64 0.43
CA ILE A 29 0.29 -7.21 0.47
C ILE A 29 0.36 -6.72 1.92
N LYS A 30 1.08 -5.62 2.10
CA LYS A 30 1.12 -4.87 3.36
C LYS A 30 0.71 -3.43 3.07
N ILE A 31 -0.25 -2.93 3.82
CA ILE A 31 -0.76 -1.57 3.68
C ILE A 31 -0.23 -0.74 4.84
N LEU A 32 0.57 0.27 4.52
CA LEU A 32 1.01 1.26 5.49
C LEU A 32 -0.04 2.36 5.58
N PHE A 33 -0.65 2.50 6.77
CA PHE A 33 -1.59 3.57 7.07
C PHE A 33 -1.43 3.97 8.54
N PRO A 34 -1.44 5.27 8.87
CA PRO A 34 -1.21 5.71 10.25
C PRO A 34 -2.31 5.21 11.18
N THR A 35 -1.92 4.71 12.36
CA THR A 35 -2.87 4.30 13.40
C THR A 35 -3.65 5.47 13.96
N ILE A 36 -4.79 5.18 14.61
CA ILE A 36 -5.59 6.19 15.32
C ILE A 36 -4.73 6.91 16.37
N GLU A 37 -3.89 6.18 17.10
CA GLU A 37 -2.96 6.75 18.08
C GLU A 37 -1.95 7.69 17.41
N ARG A 38 -1.37 7.30 16.28
CA ARG A 38 -0.45 8.15 15.50
C ARG A 38 -1.12 9.44 15.04
N VAL A 39 -2.37 9.38 14.59
CA VAL A 39 -3.13 10.57 14.17
C VAL A 39 -3.47 11.46 15.36
N LYS A 40 -3.86 10.89 16.51
CA LYS A 40 -4.12 11.64 17.75
C LYS A 40 -2.87 12.34 18.29
N ASN A 41 -1.72 11.69 18.19
CA ASN A 41 -0.42 12.20 18.63
C ASN A 41 0.27 13.09 17.57
N GLY A 42 -0.48 13.59 16.59
CA GLY A 42 -0.01 14.59 15.63
C GLY A 42 0.47 15.87 16.32
N ARG A 43 1.32 16.66 15.64
CA ARG A 43 1.91 17.89 16.21
C ARG A 43 0.84 18.89 16.66
N ARG A 44 -0.27 18.97 15.92
CA ARG A 44 -1.47 19.76 16.27
C ARG A 44 -2.67 18.84 16.55
N GLY A 45 -2.42 17.67 17.12
CA GLY A 45 -3.43 16.62 17.26
C GLY A 45 -3.98 16.17 15.90
N ILE A 46 -5.28 15.90 15.84
CA ILE A 46 -5.93 15.38 14.62
C ILE A 46 -6.05 16.40 13.47
N TRP A 47 -5.82 17.70 13.74
CA TRP A 47 -6.13 18.78 12.80
C TRP A 47 -5.36 18.68 11.50
N ASP A 48 -4.07 18.34 11.56
CA ASP A 48 -3.22 18.21 10.38
C ASP A 48 -3.68 17.04 9.48
N SER A 49 -4.38 16.05 10.03
CA SER A 49 -4.82 14.85 9.31
C SER A 49 -6.27 14.90 8.84
N ARG A 50 -7.10 15.79 9.41
CA ARG A 50 -8.57 15.79 9.28
C ARG A 50 -9.09 15.76 7.83
N HIS A 51 -8.37 16.41 6.91
CA HIS A 51 -8.75 16.50 5.50
C HIS A 51 -7.78 15.78 4.55
N LEU A 52 -6.74 15.14 5.10
CA LEU A 52 -5.72 14.43 4.31
C LEU A 52 -5.92 12.92 4.34
N LEU A 53 -6.37 12.40 5.47
CA LEU A 53 -6.55 10.97 5.68
C LEU A 53 -8.03 10.65 5.66
N SER A 54 -8.43 9.81 4.72
CA SER A 54 -9.83 9.41 4.56
C SER A 54 -9.91 7.90 4.39
N LEU A 55 -10.41 7.24 5.43
CA LEU A 55 -10.72 5.82 5.43
C LEU A 55 -12.03 5.64 6.19
N SER A 56 -13.06 5.11 5.53
CA SER A 56 -14.35 4.91 6.20
C SER A 56 -14.22 3.89 7.32
N GLU A 57 -14.94 4.09 8.43
CA GLU A 57 -14.95 3.15 9.55
C GLU A 57 -15.31 1.73 9.10
N ARG A 58 -16.29 1.60 8.21
CA ARG A 58 -16.70 0.31 7.63
C ARG A 58 -15.55 -0.37 6.88
N THR A 59 -14.76 0.38 6.12
CA THR A 59 -13.58 -0.17 5.41
C THR A 59 -12.47 -0.53 6.40
N TRP A 60 -12.22 0.33 7.39
CA TRP A 60 -11.25 0.10 8.46
C TRP A 60 -11.54 -1.21 9.20
N GLN A 61 -12.74 -1.36 9.75
CA GLN A 61 -13.17 -2.55 10.50
C GLN A 61 -13.02 -3.84 9.68
N ARG A 62 -13.33 -3.80 8.38
CA ARG A 62 -13.20 -4.97 7.48
C ARG A 62 -11.76 -5.40 7.25
N LEU A 63 -10.83 -4.45 7.25
CA LEU A 63 -9.44 -4.69 6.87
C LEU A 63 -8.52 -4.89 8.09
N THR A 64 -8.82 -4.29 9.23
CA THR A 64 -8.02 -4.46 10.45
C THR A 64 -7.96 -5.90 10.93
N THR A 65 -8.99 -6.70 10.66
CA THR A 65 -9.04 -8.12 11.03
C THR A 65 -8.12 -9.00 10.20
N THR A 66 -7.60 -8.49 9.07
CA THR A 66 -6.79 -9.27 8.11
C THR A 66 -5.30 -9.28 8.43
N GLY A 67 -4.83 -8.45 9.37
CA GLY A 67 -3.42 -8.34 9.72
C GLY A 67 -2.52 -7.65 8.67
N ILE A 68 -3.09 -7.12 7.57
CA ILE A 68 -2.32 -6.47 6.49
C ILE A 68 -2.01 -4.99 6.76
N PHE A 69 -2.70 -4.37 7.72
CA PHE A 69 -2.47 -2.99 8.12
C PHE A 69 -1.28 -2.89 9.06
N HIS A 70 -0.34 -2.02 8.72
CA HIS A 70 0.81 -1.71 9.54
C HIS A 70 0.89 -0.21 9.75
N ASP A 71 1.32 0.17 10.96
CA ASP A 71 1.44 1.58 11.30
C ASP A 71 2.48 2.28 10.41
N ALA A 72 2.10 3.44 9.89
CA ALA A 72 2.92 4.21 8.99
C ALA A 72 3.88 5.10 9.80
N ILE A 73 4.98 4.52 10.28
CA ILE A 73 5.99 5.22 11.09
C ILE A 73 6.90 6.05 10.18
N PRO A 74 6.91 7.40 10.30
CA PRO A 74 7.81 8.23 9.52
C PRO A 74 9.27 7.95 9.85
N CYS A 75 10.09 7.82 8.81
CA CYS A 75 11.54 7.82 8.88
C CYS A 75 12.04 8.82 7.82
N PRO A 76 12.83 9.84 8.17
CA PRO A 76 13.45 10.09 9.48
C PRO A 76 12.45 10.51 10.58
N CYS A 77 12.84 10.36 11.85
CA CYS A 77 11.99 10.63 13.01
C CYS A 77 11.58 12.11 13.16
N GLU A 78 12.27 13.04 12.50
CA GLU A 78 11.90 14.47 12.45
C GLU A 78 10.53 14.69 11.78
N ARG A 79 10.07 13.72 10.98
CA ARG A 79 8.74 13.72 10.37
C ARG A 79 7.64 13.22 11.31
N LEU A 80 7.96 12.84 12.55
CA LEU A 80 6.95 12.48 13.55
C LEU A 80 5.99 13.64 13.81
N GLY A 81 4.72 13.31 13.95
CA GLY A 81 3.64 14.29 14.11
C GLY A 81 3.16 14.96 12.82
N TYR A 82 3.82 14.73 11.68
CA TYR A 82 3.36 15.21 10.37
C TYR A 82 2.71 14.09 9.56
N PRO A 83 1.51 14.29 9.01
CA PRO A 83 0.84 13.28 8.20
C PRO A 83 1.62 12.99 6.91
N MET A 84 1.66 11.71 6.52
CA MET A 84 2.17 11.29 5.22
C MET A 84 1.05 11.30 4.19
N HIS A 85 1.14 12.19 3.20
CA HIS A 85 0.19 12.26 2.08
C HIS A 85 0.77 11.70 0.77
N VAL A 86 1.94 11.08 0.83
CA VAL A 86 2.60 10.40 -0.29
C VAL A 86 1.95 9.03 -0.52
N LYS A 87 1.85 8.60 -1.78
CA LYS A 87 1.36 7.27 -2.15
C LYS A 87 2.47 6.53 -2.87
N VAL A 88 2.91 5.43 -2.25
CA VAL A 88 4.01 4.61 -2.74
C VAL A 88 3.54 3.16 -2.73
N ALA A 89 3.77 2.45 -3.84
CA ALA A 89 3.68 1.00 -3.89
C ALA A 89 5.09 0.47 -4.18
N GLN A 90 5.48 -0.60 -3.50
CA GLN A 90 6.78 -1.23 -3.72
C GLN A 90 6.63 -2.74 -3.72
N ARG A 91 7.38 -3.40 -4.60
CA ARG A 91 7.62 -4.83 -4.54
C ARG A 91 9.02 -5.05 -3.95
N ARG A 92 9.09 -5.91 -2.94
CA ARG A 92 10.35 -6.37 -2.33
C ARG A 92 10.50 -7.87 -2.57
N PHE A 93 11.74 -8.29 -2.79
CA PHE A 93 12.12 -9.69 -2.87
C PHE A 93 12.86 -10.10 -1.59
N GLN A 94 12.76 -11.36 -1.22
CA GLN A 94 13.56 -11.92 -0.14
C GLN A 94 14.90 -12.35 -0.71
N SER A 95 16.01 -11.74 -0.27
CA SER A 95 17.32 -12.30 -0.56
C SER A 95 17.63 -13.40 0.46
N GLY A 96 18.27 -14.49 0.00
CA GLY A 96 18.73 -15.58 0.86
C GLY A 96 19.67 -15.16 1.99
N ASN A 97 20.27 -13.97 1.90
CA ASN A 97 21.24 -13.46 2.89
C ASN A 97 20.61 -12.52 3.94
N GLY A 98 19.27 -12.47 4.04
CA GLY A 98 18.58 -11.61 5.02
C GLY A 98 18.54 -10.11 4.65
N MET A 99 19.16 -9.71 3.53
CA MET A 99 18.99 -8.39 2.94
C MET A 99 17.69 -8.33 2.11
N PHE A 100 17.01 -7.18 2.14
CA PHE A 100 15.88 -6.95 1.25
C PHE A 100 16.40 -6.60 -0.14
N SER A 101 16.05 -7.40 -1.15
CA SER A 101 16.23 -7.02 -2.56
C SER A 101 15.02 -6.21 -3.01
N PHE A 102 15.22 -5.23 -3.88
CA PHE A 102 14.15 -4.36 -4.39
C PHE A 102 13.72 -4.83 -5.76
N GLY A 103 12.41 -4.99 -5.96
CA GLY A 103 11.84 -5.21 -7.29
C GLY A 103 11.62 -3.86 -7.96
N TRP A 104 10.45 -3.28 -7.72
CA TRP A 104 10.09 -1.98 -8.28
C TRP A 104 9.44 -1.09 -7.23
N ILE A 105 9.49 0.20 -7.47
CA ILE A 105 8.83 1.24 -6.68
C ILE A 105 8.00 2.09 -7.64
N TYR A 106 6.74 2.28 -7.27
CA TYR A 106 5.83 3.22 -7.88
C TYR A 106 5.56 4.37 -6.91
N ILE A 107 5.64 5.60 -7.41
CA ILE A 107 5.30 6.82 -6.67
C ILE A 107 4.27 7.57 -7.51
N GLY A 108 3.15 7.94 -6.91
CA GLY A 108 2.11 8.66 -7.62
C GLY A 108 1.09 9.35 -6.73
N SER A 109 0.04 9.87 -7.34
CA SER A 109 -1.06 10.55 -6.66
C SER A 109 -2.17 9.60 -6.19
N HIS A 110 -2.21 8.38 -6.72
CA HIS A 110 -3.31 7.42 -6.56
C HIS A 110 -3.36 6.85 -5.13
N ASN A 111 -4.47 7.10 -4.43
CA ASN A 111 -4.81 6.36 -3.21
C ASN A 111 -5.13 4.90 -3.54
N PHE A 112 -5.05 4.01 -2.54
CA PHE A 112 -5.38 2.60 -2.72
C PHE A 112 -6.90 2.37 -2.78
N SER A 113 -7.49 2.65 -3.94
CA SER A 113 -8.93 2.48 -4.19
C SER A 113 -9.23 2.03 -5.63
N PRO A 114 -10.36 1.34 -5.88
CA PRO A 114 -10.78 0.98 -7.24
C PRO A 114 -11.06 2.19 -8.13
N ALA A 115 -11.43 3.33 -7.54
CA ALA A 115 -11.59 4.60 -8.26
C ALA A 115 -10.28 5.05 -8.94
N ALA A 116 -9.15 4.85 -8.26
CA ALA A 116 -7.83 5.26 -8.71
C ALA A 116 -7.12 4.20 -9.56
N TRP A 117 -7.30 2.92 -9.24
CA TRP A 117 -6.60 1.80 -9.90
C TRP A 117 -7.47 1.03 -10.92
N GLY A 118 -8.76 1.34 -10.96
CA GLY A 118 -9.75 0.65 -11.77
C GLY A 118 -10.37 -0.55 -11.06
N ASN A 119 -11.53 -0.96 -11.58
CA ASN A 119 -12.18 -2.22 -11.24
C ASN A 119 -12.48 -2.99 -12.54
N THR A 120 -12.20 -4.28 -12.56
CA THR A 120 -12.54 -5.13 -13.70
C THR A 120 -14.03 -5.43 -13.66
N LEU A 121 -14.76 -4.97 -14.68
CA LEU A 121 -16.16 -5.32 -14.86
C LEU A 121 -16.23 -6.62 -15.67
N LEU A 122 -16.68 -7.69 -15.03
CA LEU A 122 -17.07 -8.91 -15.71
C LEU A 122 -18.34 -8.62 -16.52
N SER A 123 -18.28 -8.83 -17.82
CA SER A 123 -19.47 -8.74 -18.66
C SER A 123 -20.34 -9.97 -18.42
N SER A 124 -21.63 -9.79 -18.14
CA SER A 124 -22.61 -10.88 -18.00
C SER A 124 -22.97 -11.56 -19.34
N SER A 125 -22.26 -11.24 -20.42
CA SER A 125 -22.49 -11.78 -21.76
C SER A 125 -21.21 -12.47 -22.23
N GLU A 126 -21.35 -13.73 -22.66
CA GLU A 126 -20.28 -14.67 -23.01
C GLU A 126 -19.32 -14.23 -24.14
N SER A 127 -19.45 -13.00 -24.69
CA SER A 127 -18.72 -12.57 -25.89
C SER A 127 -18.02 -11.21 -25.82
N LYS A 128 -17.90 -10.57 -24.65
CA LYS A 128 -17.18 -9.27 -24.54
C LYS A 128 -15.97 -9.35 -23.62
N ALA A 129 -14.84 -8.87 -24.14
CA ALA A 129 -13.59 -8.74 -23.40
C ALA A 129 -13.79 -7.97 -22.08
N PRO A 130 -13.07 -8.34 -21.01
CA PRO A 130 -13.15 -7.65 -19.72
C PRO A 130 -12.85 -6.16 -19.89
N LYS A 131 -13.66 -5.31 -19.26
CA LYS A 131 -13.49 -3.85 -19.29
C LYS A 131 -12.94 -3.36 -17.96
N LEU A 132 -11.89 -2.54 -18.02
CA LEU A 132 -11.37 -1.83 -16.86
C LEU A 132 -12.10 -0.50 -16.70
N HIS A 133 -12.76 -0.30 -15.56
CA HIS A 133 -13.48 0.93 -15.25
C HIS A 133 -12.74 1.74 -14.18
N ILE A 134 -12.31 2.95 -14.54
CA ILE A 134 -11.61 3.90 -13.65
C ILE A 134 -12.51 5.13 -13.50
N CYS A 135 -12.77 5.56 -12.27
CA CYS A 135 -13.59 6.74 -11.99
C CYS A 135 -12.86 7.62 -10.98
N MET A 136 -12.10 8.60 -11.48
CA MET A 136 -11.44 9.57 -10.61
C MET A 136 -12.43 10.69 -10.27
N SER A 137 -12.91 10.72 -9.03
CA SER A 137 -13.61 11.89 -8.51
C SER A 137 -12.58 12.92 -8.05
N LEU A 138 -12.50 14.04 -8.77
CA LEU A 138 -11.84 15.24 -8.26
C LEU A 138 -12.73 15.79 -7.14
N VAL A 139 -12.32 15.59 -5.89
CA VAL A 139 -12.90 16.36 -4.78
C VAL A 139 -12.24 17.73 -4.86
N SER A 140 -12.93 18.72 -5.44
CA SER A 140 -12.54 20.13 -5.34
C SER A 140 -12.65 20.55 -3.88
N SER A 141 -11.51 20.89 -3.27
CA SER A 141 -11.42 21.53 -1.95
C SER A 141 -11.90 22.97 -1.98
#